data_AF-A0A2N7B9D8-F1
#
_entry.id   AF-A0A2N7B9D8-F1
#
_cell.length_a   1.000
_cell.length_b   1.000
_cell.length_c   1.000
_cell.angle_alpha   90.00
_cell.angle_beta   90.00
_cell.angle_gamma   90.00
#
_symmetry.space_group_name_H-M   'P 1'
#
loop_
_entity.id
_entity.type
_entity.pdbx_description
1 polymer ?
#
loop_
_entity_poly.entity_id
_entity_poly.type
_entity_poly.pdbx_seq_one_letter_code
_entity_poly.pdbx_strand_id
1 'polypeptide(L)' 'MEKVTSLFKASWDEVTQHITWPPFKDLQSSSWLVLIASLIFAIVVGLMDAGFQNLLDLFYSLSK' A
#
# COMPACT_ATOMS: atom_id res chain seq x y z
N MET A 1 -1.32 19.97 -32.57
CA MET A 1 -2.26 19.39 -31.59
C MET A 1 -2.73 17.98 -31.96
N GLU A 2 -2.77 17.61 -33.24
CA GLU A 2 -3.17 16.26 -33.69
C GLU A 2 -2.22 15.11 -33.28
N LYS A 3 -0.94 15.41 -33.06
CA LYS A 3 0.05 14.41 -32.61
C LYS A 3 -0.20 13.96 -31.17
N VAL A 4 -0.63 14.85 -30.28
CA VAL A 4 -0.86 14.50 -28.87
C VAL A 4 -2.13 13.68 -28.73
N THR A 5 -3.20 14.07 -29.44
CA THR A 5 -4.47 13.31 -29.44
C THR A 5 -4.33 11.92 -30.08
N SER A 6 -3.50 11.78 -31.12
CA SER A 6 -3.20 10.46 -31.71
C SER A 6 -2.32 9.59 -30.79
N LEU A 7 -1.38 10.18 -30.04
CA LEU A 7 -0.61 9.43 -29.04
C LEU A 7 -1.50 8.88 -27.92
N PHE A 8 -2.40 9.70 -27.36
CA PHE A 8 -3.34 9.21 -26.35
C PHE A 8 -4.27 8.10 -26.89
N LYS A 9 -4.72 8.21 -28.14
CA LYS A 9 -5.50 7.14 -28.80
C LYS A 9 -4.68 5.87 -28.98
N ALA A 10 -3.45 5.99 -29.49
CA ALA A 10 -2.57 4.84 -29.69
C ALA A 10 -2.20 4.16 -28.36
N SER A 11 -1.90 4.93 -27.32
CA SER A 11 -1.62 4.41 -25.98
C SER A 11 -2.85 3.76 -25.34
N TRP A 12 -4.05 4.27 -25.59
CA TRP A 12 -5.28 3.64 -25.10
C TRP A 12 -5.56 2.30 -25.77
N ASP A 13 -5.40 2.23 -27.10
CA ASP A 13 -5.54 0.97 -27.83
C ASP A 13 -4.47 -0.04 -27.40
N GLU A 14 -3.22 0.40 -27.19
CA GLU A 14 -2.11 -0.46 -26.73
C GLU A 14 -2.35 -1.00 -25.31
N VAL A 15 -2.80 -0.15 -24.38
CA VAL A 15 -3.15 -0.54 -23.01
C VAL A 15 -4.28 -1.58 -22.99
N THR A 16 -5.21 -1.50 -23.94
CA THR A 16 -6.37 -2.40 -23.98
C THR A 16 -6.06 -3.71 -24.72
N GLN A 17 -5.25 -3.68 -25.77
CA GLN A 17 -4.96 -4.86 -26.61
C GLN A 17 -3.73 -5.65 -26.18
N HIS A 18 -2.77 -5.04 -25.47
CA HIS A 18 -1.49 -5.67 -25.11
C HIS A 18 -1.24 -5.84 -23.62
N ILE A 19 -2.19 -5.45 -22.76
CA ILE A 19 -2.05 -5.63 -21.31
C ILE A 19 -3.10 -6.63 -20.84
N THR A 20 -2.63 -7.78 -20.36
CA THR A 20 -3.47 -8.80 -19.76
C THR A 20 -3.86 -8.32 -18.36
N TRP A 21 -4.86 -7.43 -18.27
CA TRP A 21 -5.46 -7.10 -16.98
C TRP A 21 -6.07 -8.37 -16.39
N PRO A 22 -5.75 -8.72 -15.13
CA PRO A 22 -6.43 -9.79 -14.45
C PRO A 22 -7.93 -9.48 -14.37
N PRO A 23 -8.81 -10.49 -14.34
CA PRO A 23 -10.22 -10.26 -14.09
C PRO A 23 -10.39 -9.52 -12.74
N PHE A 24 -11.36 -8.62 -12.65
CA PHE A 24 -11.62 -7.76 -11.47
C PHE A 24 -11.67 -8.52 -10.13
N LYS A 25 -12.04 -9.80 -10.17
CA LYS A 25 -12.08 -10.69 -9.00
C LYS A 25 -10.69 -10.98 -8.43
N ASP A 26 -9.66 -11.09 -9.27
CA ASP A 26 -8.28 -11.35 -8.85
C ASP A 26 -7.61 -10.08 -8.31
N LEU A 27 -7.97 -8.93 -8.87
CA LEU A 27 -7.58 -7.61 -8.36
C LEU A 27 -8.14 -7.37 -6.95
N GLN A 28 -9.38 -7.78 -6.70
CA GLN A 28 -10.01 -7.69 -5.39
C GLN A 28 -9.36 -8.65 -4.38
N SER A 29 -9.02 -9.87 -4.79
CA SER A 29 -8.28 -10.81 -3.96
C SER A 29 -6.89 -10.27 -3.56
N SER A 30 -6.18 -9.67 -4.51
CA SER A 30 -4.86 -9.05 -4.25
C SER A 30 -4.98 -7.85 -3.30
N SER A 31 -6.02 -7.03 -3.47
CA SER A 31 -6.29 -5.88 -2.60
C SER A 31 -6.63 -6.31 -1.16
N TRP A 32 -7.40 -7.40 -1.00
CA TRP A 32 -7.75 -7.94 0.30
C TRP A 32 -6.53 -8.49 1.06
N LEU A 33 -5.62 -9.15 0.33
CA LEU A 33 -4.36 -9.64 0.89
C LEU A 33 -3.50 -8.48 1.43
N VAL A 34 -3.38 -7.39 0.66
CA VAL A 34 -2.64 -6.19 1.09
C VAL A 34 -3.32 -5.50 2.27
N LEU A 35 -4.65 -5.44 2.30
CA LEU A 35 -5.40 -4.85 3.40
C LEU A 35 -5.12 -5.58 4.72
N ILE A 36 -5.14 -6.92 4.72
CA ILE A 36 -4.80 -7.73 5.90
C ILE A 36 -3.33 -7.55 6.29
N ALA A 37 -2.42 -7.53 5.32
CA ALA A 37 -1.01 -7.30 5.60
C ALA A 37 -0.79 -5.94 6.29
N SER A 38 -1.45 -4.88 5.81
CA SER A 38 -1.37 -3.55 6.42
C SER A 38 -1.92 -3.50 7.85
N LEU A 39 -2.98 -4.26 8.14
CA LEU A 39 -3.54 -4.38 9.48
C LEU A 39 -2.55 -5.03 10.45
N ILE A 40 -1.84 -6.07 10.02
CA ILE A 40 -0.81 -6.73 10.83
C ILE A 40 0.33 -5.74 11.11
N PHE A 41 0.80 -5.00 10.10
CA PHE A 41 1.83 -3.98 10.29
C PHE A 41 1.38 -2.89 11.27
N ALA A 42 0.13 -2.45 11.21
CA ALA A 42 -0.41 -1.46 12.14
C ALA A 42 -0.36 -1.96 13.59
N ILE A 43 -0.69 -3.23 13.84
CA ILE A 43 -0.61 -3.83 15.18
C ILE A 43 0.84 -3.90 15.66
N VAL A 44 1.77 -4.34 14.80
CA VAL A 44 3.19 -4.46 15.15
C VAL A 44 3.79 -3.09 15.49
N VAL A 45 3.55 -2.08 14.67
CA VAL A 45 4.03 -0.71 14.92
C VAL A 45 3.38 -0.14 16.19
N GLY A 46 2.08 -0.38 16.40
CA GLY A 46 1.40 0.05 17.63
C GLY A 46 1.97 -0.58 18.90
N LEU A 47 2.32 -1.87 18.87
CA LEU A 47 3.00 -2.54 19.98
C LEU A 47 4.42 -2.01 20.20
N MET A 48 5.13 -1.71 19.12
CA MET A 48 6.47 -1.13 19.18
C MET A 48 6.44 0.27 19.80
N ASP A 49 5.51 1.13 19.38
CA ASP A 49 5.33 2.48 19.93
C ASP A 49 4.97 2.42 21.42
N ALA A 50 4.04 1.55 21.81
CA ALA A 50 3.67 1.35 23.21
C ALA A 50 4.83 0.76 24.04
N GLY A 51 5.58 -0.18 23.47
CA GLY A 51 6.76 -0.76 24.10
C GLY A 51 7.83 0.29 24.38
N PHE A 52 8.17 1.12 23.39
CA PHE A 52 9.16 2.17 23.55
C PHE A 52 8.72 3.27 24.52
N GLN A 53 7.46 3.69 24.51
CA GLN A 53 6.96 4.66 25.49
C GLN A 53 7.10 4.15 26.92
N ASN A 54 6.66 2.91 27.19
CA ASN A 54 6.80 2.33 28.53
C ASN A 54 8.27 2.17 28.94
N LEU A 55 9.15 1.78 28.02
CA LEU A 55 10.57 1.57 28.32
C LEU A 55 11.28 2.91 28.59
N LEU A 56 10.95 3.96 27.83
CA LEU A 56 11.44 5.31 28.06
C LEU A 56 10.90 5.89 29.36
N ASP A 57 9.61 5.77 29.66
CA ASP A 57 9.01 6.25 30.91
C ASP A 57 9.66 5.58 32.12
N LEU A 58 9.90 4.27 32.06
CA LEU A 58 10.64 3.55 33.10
C LEU A 58 12.06 4.10 33.25
N PHE A 59 12.80 4.27 32.16
CA PHE A 59 14.16 4.81 32.20
C PHE A 59 14.22 6.25 32.75
N TYR A 60 13.31 7.13 32.31
CA TYR A 60 13.20 8.50 32.80
C TYR A 60 12.78 8.55 34.28
N SER A 61 11.90 7.65 34.72
CA SER A 61 11.49 7.56 36.13
C SER A 61 12.59 7.04 37.06
N LEU A 62 13.46 6.15 36.56
CA LEU A 62 14.62 5.61 37.29
C LEU A 62 15.81 6.57 37.32
N SER A 63 15.93 7.41 36.29
CA SER A 63 16.98 8.43 36.19
C SER A 63 16.66 9.70 37.00
N LYS A 64 15.44 9.84 37.53
CA LYS A 64 15.04 10.94 38.41
C LYS A 64 15.08 10.49 39.87
#